data_AF-A0A382RF25-F1
#
_entry.id   AF-A0A382RF25-F1
#
_cell.length_a   1.000
_cell.length_b   1.000
_cell.length_c   1.000
_cell.angle_alpha   90.00
_cell.angle_beta   90.00
_cell.angle_gamma   90.00
#
_symmetry.space_group_name_H-M   'P 1'
#
loop_
_entity.id
_entity.type
_entity.pdbx_description
1 polymer ?
#
loop_
_entity_poly.entity_id
_entity_poly.type
_entity_poly.pdbx_seq_one_letter_code
_entity_poly.pdbx_strand_id
1 'polypeptide(L)'
;INLAIGDSDTGFNWVSDGTLALVANASERLRVNTSGNFGIGIIDQKCRLHIKSSASHSSGNIGGNASSKAQLILSNSSNDSVALAMHTGSTALGFHFDDNAYTNFSEKAYIRGDSDVNQLDFTGQHRNILNKNIDQNSIGLIVCSTGKYVNLDNSVQSKINESLPLCSLASTDNDIKVFGVISNKEDINDNREYGHGAFITPYEKQNKNEQRMFINSLGEGGIWVCNKNGTLVNGDYISSSSVVGYGQKQILNLNTLMNHTVAKITCDCDFNLTKVVKQKVKVLTSTETFEKIVTEEVQETVTETEIVYDETSGQYREQETT
;
A
#
# COMPACT_ATOMS: atom_id res chain seq x y z
N ILE A 1 22.82 -15.66 -42.96
CA ILE A 1 22.60 -16.63 -41.86
C ILE A 1 23.77 -17.60 -41.87
N ASN A 2 24.69 -17.42 -40.91
CA ASN A 2 25.81 -18.31 -40.50
C ASN A 2 26.66 -17.56 -39.46
N LEU A 3 26.03 -16.90 -38.47
CA LEU A 3 26.76 -16.25 -37.37
C LEU A 3 26.77 -17.11 -36.09
N ALA A 4 25.95 -18.17 -36.04
CA ALA A 4 26.08 -19.27 -35.09
C ALA A 4 26.52 -20.51 -35.86
N ILE A 5 27.82 -20.79 -35.88
CA ILE A 5 28.36 -21.98 -36.57
C ILE A 5 27.95 -23.21 -35.76
N GLY A 6 27.23 -24.15 -36.39
CA GLY A 6 26.81 -25.40 -35.75
C GLY A 6 25.42 -25.36 -35.10
N ASP A 7 24.67 -24.28 -35.30
CA ASP A 7 23.29 -24.14 -34.81
C ASP A 7 22.38 -23.70 -35.96
N SER A 8 21.15 -24.23 -35.98
CA SER A 8 20.14 -23.96 -37.01
C SER A 8 18.97 -23.10 -36.51
N ASP A 9 18.85 -22.90 -35.20
CA ASP A 9 17.65 -22.32 -34.60
C ASP A 9 17.88 -21.05 -33.77
N THR A 10 19.15 -20.63 -33.61
CA THR A 10 19.54 -19.43 -32.87
C THR A 10 20.45 -18.52 -33.69
N GLY A 11 20.23 -17.19 -33.61
CA GLY A 11 21.11 -16.21 -34.24
C GLY A 11 20.46 -14.86 -34.52
N PHE A 12 21.22 -14.00 -35.21
CA PHE A 12 20.69 -12.77 -35.79
C PHE A 12 19.92 -13.07 -37.07
N ASN A 13 18.68 -12.60 -37.14
CA ASN A 13 17.80 -12.74 -38.29
C ASN A 13 17.54 -11.37 -38.93
N TRP A 14 17.89 -11.24 -40.21
CA TRP A 14 17.46 -10.10 -41.01
C TRP A 14 16.01 -10.34 -41.43
N VAL A 15 15.08 -9.55 -40.88
CA VAL A 15 13.64 -9.75 -41.12
C VAL A 15 13.22 -9.03 -42.41
N SER A 16 13.66 -7.77 -42.56
CA SER A 16 13.41 -6.92 -43.71
C SER A 16 14.37 -5.72 -43.68
N ASP A 17 14.31 -4.86 -44.69
CA ASP A 17 15.05 -3.60 -44.64
C ASP A 17 14.72 -2.81 -43.36
N GLY A 18 15.78 -2.28 -42.72
CA GLY A 18 15.72 -1.58 -41.43
C GLY A 18 15.17 -2.38 -40.23
N THR A 19 14.99 -3.70 -40.33
CA THR A 19 14.47 -4.54 -39.22
C THR A 19 15.38 -5.73 -38.94
N LEU A 20 15.90 -5.79 -37.72
CA LEU A 20 16.80 -6.83 -37.22
C LEU A 20 16.17 -7.56 -36.04
N ALA A 21 16.27 -8.87 -36.01
CA ALA A 21 15.79 -9.71 -34.91
C ALA A 21 16.87 -10.62 -34.34
N LEU A 22 16.68 -11.02 -33.08
CA LEU A 22 17.41 -12.11 -32.44
C LEU A 22 16.45 -13.27 -32.22
N VAL A 23 16.84 -14.45 -32.71
CA VAL A 23 16.07 -15.68 -32.67
C VAL A 23 16.79 -16.67 -31.76
N ALA A 24 16.03 -17.43 -30.97
CA ALA A 24 16.54 -18.57 -30.21
C ALA A 24 15.48 -19.66 -30.13
N ASN A 25 15.87 -20.91 -30.44
CA ASN A 25 14.95 -22.04 -30.58
C ASN A 25 13.81 -21.71 -31.57
N ALA A 26 14.19 -21.28 -32.78
CA ALA A 26 13.32 -20.91 -33.90
C ALA A 26 12.28 -19.80 -33.61
N SER A 27 12.34 -19.16 -32.44
CA SER A 27 11.42 -18.13 -31.99
C SER A 27 12.13 -16.79 -31.86
N GLU A 28 11.52 -15.74 -32.39
CA GLU A 28 12.02 -14.38 -32.21
C GLU A 28 11.91 -13.96 -30.74
N ARG A 29 13.02 -13.47 -30.18
CA ARG A 29 13.13 -13.02 -28.78
C ARG A 29 13.26 -11.51 -28.68
N LEU A 30 14.01 -10.89 -29.59
CA LEU A 30 14.25 -9.44 -29.61
C LEU A 30 14.11 -8.89 -31.03
N ARG A 31 13.67 -7.65 -31.19
CA ARG A 31 13.59 -6.95 -32.48
C ARG A 31 13.90 -5.48 -32.37
N VAL A 32 14.60 -4.93 -33.36
CA VAL A 32 14.60 -3.50 -33.68
C VAL A 32 13.91 -3.30 -35.02
N ASN A 33 12.89 -2.44 -35.08
CA ASN A 33 12.14 -2.17 -36.32
C ASN A 33 12.62 -0.88 -37.03
N THR A 34 12.05 -0.59 -38.19
CA THR A 34 12.38 0.59 -39.02
C THR A 34 12.16 1.94 -38.34
N SER A 35 11.33 1.98 -37.28
CA SER A 35 11.10 3.20 -36.47
C SER A 35 12.08 3.34 -35.31
N GLY A 36 13.03 2.41 -35.16
CA GLY A 36 13.99 2.37 -34.06
C GLY A 36 13.43 1.84 -32.74
N ASN A 37 12.24 1.21 -32.75
CA ASN A 37 11.67 0.62 -31.55
C ASN A 37 12.31 -0.74 -31.25
N PHE A 38 12.73 -0.94 -30.00
CA PHE A 38 13.27 -2.19 -29.47
C PHE A 38 12.18 -3.00 -28.76
N GLY A 39 11.97 -4.25 -29.18
CA GLY A 39 10.98 -5.16 -28.62
C GLY A 39 11.63 -6.38 -27.98
N ILE A 40 11.08 -6.85 -26.86
CA ILE A 40 11.41 -8.15 -26.25
C ILE A 40 10.13 -8.98 -26.14
N GLY A 41 10.09 -10.14 -26.81
CA GLY A 41 8.92 -11.02 -26.84
C GLY A 41 7.72 -10.47 -27.62
N ILE A 42 7.91 -9.47 -28.48
CA ILE A 42 6.85 -8.84 -29.28
C ILE A 42 7.38 -8.36 -30.64
N ILE A 43 6.56 -8.55 -31.68
CA ILE A 43 6.87 -8.16 -33.07
C ILE A 43 6.24 -6.83 -33.51
N ASP A 44 5.16 -6.39 -32.84
CA ASP A 44 4.44 -5.13 -33.11
C ASP A 44 4.67 -4.13 -31.96
N GLN A 45 5.83 -3.47 -31.96
CA GLN A 45 6.23 -2.55 -30.89
C GLN A 45 5.46 -1.22 -30.98
N LYS A 46 4.83 -0.79 -29.87
CA LYS A 46 4.05 0.46 -29.79
C LYS A 46 4.84 1.64 -29.22
N CYS A 47 6.04 1.41 -28.70
CA CYS A 47 6.91 2.40 -28.08
C CYS A 47 8.39 2.01 -28.26
N ARG A 48 9.31 2.92 -27.90
CA ARG A 48 10.77 2.73 -28.10
C ARG A 48 11.33 1.48 -27.43
N LEU A 49 10.77 1.09 -26.28
CA LEU A 49 11.09 -0.17 -25.60
C LEU A 49 9.76 -0.85 -25.22
N HIS A 50 9.42 -1.95 -25.89
CA HIS A 50 8.21 -2.73 -25.61
C HIS A 50 8.57 -4.15 -25.18
N ILE A 51 8.36 -4.49 -23.91
CA ILE A 51 8.59 -5.82 -23.37
C ILE A 51 7.24 -6.49 -23.15
N LYS A 52 7.01 -7.64 -23.78
CA LYS A 52 5.79 -8.43 -23.63
C LYS A 52 6.15 -9.83 -23.15
N SER A 53 5.42 -10.30 -22.15
CA SER A 53 5.50 -11.70 -21.73
C SER A 53 4.69 -12.61 -22.66
N SER A 54 5.19 -13.81 -22.91
CA SER A 54 4.50 -14.85 -23.70
C SER A 54 3.41 -15.58 -22.92
N ALA A 55 3.26 -15.34 -21.60
CA ALA A 55 2.21 -15.93 -20.77
C ALA A 55 1.47 -14.84 -19.96
N SER A 56 0.18 -15.07 -19.67
CA SER A 56 -0.72 -14.11 -19.01
C SER A 56 -0.31 -13.69 -17.59
N HIS A 57 0.76 -14.27 -17.01
CA HIS A 57 1.14 -14.04 -15.61
C HIS A 57 2.65 -14.00 -15.32
N SER A 58 3.53 -14.05 -16.33
CA SER A 58 4.99 -14.04 -16.10
C SER A 58 5.53 -12.65 -16.42
N SER A 59 5.44 -11.69 -15.51
CA SER A 59 6.03 -10.36 -15.67
C SER A 59 7.51 -10.48 -16.06
N GLY A 60 7.91 -9.88 -17.19
CA GLY A 60 9.31 -9.84 -17.61
C GLY A 60 10.13 -9.13 -16.55
N ASN A 61 10.95 -9.87 -15.81
CA ASN A 61 11.82 -9.31 -14.79
C ASN A 61 12.87 -8.42 -15.47
N ILE A 62 12.74 -7.10 -15.32
CA ILE A 62 13.77 -6.13 -15.69
C ILE A 62 14.72 -6.03 -14.48
N GLY A 63 15.62 -7.01 -14.34
CA GLY A 63 16.72 -7.00 -13.36
C GLY A 63 16.56 -7.88 -12.12
N GLY A 64 17.67 -8.49 -11.69
CA GLY A 64 17.83 -9.19 -10.41
C GLY A 64 18.92 -10.28 -10.43
N ASN A 65 20.15 -9.93 -10.04
CA ASN A 65 21.09 -10.90 -9.46
C ASN A 65 20.81 -10.96 -7.94
N ALA A 66 21.00 -12.11 -7.31
CA ALA A 66 20.42 -12.56 -6.03
C ALA A 66 20.69 -11.72 -4.75
N SER A 67 21.22 -10.50 -4.87
CA SER A 67 21.72 -9.70 -3.74
C SER A 67 21.55 -8.17 -3.90
N SER A 68 20.82 -7.68 -4.91
CA SER A 68 20.53 -6.25 -5.09
C SER A 68 19.07 -6.01 -5.44
N LYS A 69 18.53 -4.82 -5.11
CA LYS A 69 17.14 -4.44 -5.44
C LYS A 69 16.91 -4.66 -6.94
N ALA A 70 15.80 -5.31 -7.32
CA ALA A 70 15.34 -5.28 -8.71
C ALA A 70 14.81 -3.87 -8.99
N GLN A 71 15.37 -3.18 -9.98
CA GLN A 71 15.02 -1.78 -10.28
C GLN A 71 14.82 -1.56 -11.78
N LEU A 72 13.77 -0.81 -12.13
CA LEU A 72 13.68 -0.13 -13.42
C LEU A 72 14.13 1.32 -13.21
N ILE A 73 15.18 1.74 -13.90
CA ILE A 73 15.71 3.11 -13.84
C ILE A 73 15.40 3.81 -15.16
N LEU A 74 14.79 4.98 -15.07
CA LEU A 74 14.57 5.89 -16.20
C LEU A 74 15.38 7.15 -15.93
N SER A 75 16.27 7.51 -16.86
CA SER A 75 17.15 8.66 -16.71
C SER A 75 17.01 9.63 -17.88
N ASN A 76 17.24 10.91 -17.58
CA ASN A 76 17.30 11.95 -18.59
C ASN A 76 18.76 12.22 -19.02
N SER A 77 18.93 13.10 -20.01
CA SER A 77 20.27 13.51 -20.51
C SER A 77 21.10 14.31 -19.51
N SER A 78 20.48 14.80 -18.43
CA SER A 78 21.11 15.53 -17.33
C SER A 78 21.57 14.61 -16.21
N ASN A 79 21.39 13.28 -16.35
CA ASN A 79 21.62 12.25 -15.35
C ASN A 79 20.67 12.27 -14.14
N ASP A 80 19.58 13.03 -14.18
CA ASP A 80 18.50 12.87 -13.21
C ASP A 80 17.80 11.54 -13.51
N SER A 81 17.49 10.78 -12.45
CA SER A 81 16.91 9.46 -12.60
C SER A 81 15.73 9.24 -11.66
N VAL A 82 14.73 8.52 -12.16
CA VAL A 82 13.66 7.94 -11.35
C VAL A 82 13.78 6.43 -11.40
N ALA A 83 13.63 5.78 -10.25
CA ALA A 83 13.63 4.33 -10.17
C ALA A 83 12.37 3.79 -9.50
N LEU A 84 11.85 2.69 -10.07
CA LEU A 84 10.88 1.82 -9.43
C LEU A 84 11.65 0.61 -8.90
N ALA A 85 11.61 0.37 -7.59
CA ALA A 85 12.41 -0.67 -6.97
C ALA A 85 11.68 -1.41 -5.87
N MET A 86 11.86 -2.73 -5.79
CA MET A 86 11.38 -3.50 -4.64
C MET A 86 12.30 -3.29 -3.44
N HIS A 87 11.71 -3.24 -2.24
CA HIS A 87 12.45 -3.26 -0.99
C HIS A 87 13.04 -4.65 -0.76
N THR A 88 14.31 -4.71 -0.35
CA THR A 88 14.95 -6.00 0.00
C THR A 88 14.27 -6.59 1.25
N GLY A 89 13.76 -7.81 1.15
CA GLY A 89 13.09 -8.50 2.27
C GLY A 89 11.70 -7.96 2.62
N SER A 90 11.09 -7.17 1.74
CA SER A 90 9.75 -6.60 1.91
C SER A 90 8.95 -6.74 0.62
N THR A 91 7.63 -6.63 0.73
CA THR A 91 6.70 -6.62 -0.41
C THR A 91 6.48 -5.22 -0.99
N ALA A 92 7.15 -4.20 -0.45
CA ALA A 92 6.95 -2.82 -0.85
C ALA A 92 7.60 -2.47 -2.19
N LEU A 93 6.88 -1.67 -2.98
CA LEU A 93 7.37 -1.04 -4.22
C LEU A 93 7.70 0.43 -3.96
N GLY A 94 8.97 0.80 -4.03
CA GLY A 94 9.48 2.15 -3.83
C GLY A 94 9.58 2.98 -5.10
N PHE A 95 9.34 4.27 -4.95
CA PHE A 95 9.57 5.33 -5.93
C PHE A 95 10.77 6.17 -5.47
N HIS A 96 11.85 6.07 -6.22
CA HIS A 96 13.11 6.72 -5.87
C HIS A 96 13.49 7.79 -6.89
N PHE A 97 14.09 8.87 -6.41
CA PHE A 97 14.66 9.93 -7.24
C PHE A 97 16.14 10.06 -6.93
N ASP A 98 16.94 10.27 -7.97
CA ASP A 98 18.35 10.58 -7.87
C ASP A 98 18.63 11.87 -8.64
N ASP A 99 19.25 12.84 -7.96
CA ASP A 99 19.72 14.10 -8.52
C ASP A 99 21.22 14.08 -8.84
N ASN A 100 21.90 12.93 -8.66
CA ASN A 100 23.34 12.78 -8.84
C ASN A 100 23.75 11.42 -9.44
N ALA A 101 23.53 11.29 -10.76
CA ALA A 101 24.25 10.37 -11.62
C ALA A 101 24.32 8.89 -11.17
N TYR A 102 23.16 8.32 -10.88
CA TYR A 102 22.90 6.88 -10.69
C TYR A 102 23.43 6.24 -9.40
N THR A 103 23.80 7.04 -8.40
CA THR A 103 24.46 6.51 -7.19
C THR A 103 23.72 6.75 -5.88
N ASN A 104 22.82 7.74 -5.80
CA ASN A 104 22.20 8.17 -4.54
C ASN A 104 20.68 8.30 -4.64
N PHE A 105 20.00 7.19 -4.90
CA PHE A 105 18.55 7.13 -4.92
C PHE A 105 17.93 7.43 -3.53
N SER A 106 17.18 8.51 -3.43
CA SER A 106 16.34 8.85 -2.28
C SER A 106 14.91 8.36 -2.52
N GLU A 107 14.37 7.55 -1.61
CA GLU A 107 12.97 7.16 -1.65
C GLU A 107 12.06 8.36 -1.31
N LYS A 108 11.07 8.62 -2.15
CA LYS A 108 10.08 9.69 -1.95
C LYS A 108 8.69 9.16 -1.65
N ALA A 109 8.40 7.92 -2.06
CA ALA A 109 7.17 7.23 -1.70
C ALA A 109 7.35 5.72 -1.89
N TYR A 110 6.46 4.92 -1.30
CA TYR A 110 6.35 3.51 -1.61
C TYR A 110 4.92 2.99 -1.43
N ILE A 111 4.59 1.89 -2.10
CA ILE A 111 3.35 1.13 -1.91
C ILE A 111 3.67 -0.07 -1.02
N ARG A 112 3.01 -0.17 0.14
CA ARG A 112 3.19 -1.26 1.09
C ARG A 112 2.30 -2.45 0.74
N GLY A 113 2.88 -3.64 0.56
CA GLY A 113 2.12 -4.84 0.17
C GLY A 113 1.29 -5.47 1.29
N ASP A 114 1.62 -5.19 2.55
CA ASP A 114 0.95 -5.69 3.76
C ASP A 114 0.11 -4.61 4.47
N SER A 115 -0.29 -3.54 3.76
CA SER A 115 -1.12 -2.49 4.35
C SER A 115 -2.56 -2.94 4.56
N ASP A 116 -3.12 -2.62 5.73
CA ASP A 116 -4.57 -2.65 5.95
C ASP A 116 -5.23 -1.47 5.20
N VAL A 117 -5.74 -1.74 3.99
CA VAL A 117 -6.40 -0.74 3.13
C VAL A 117 -7.83 -0.41 3.58
N ASN A 118 -8.32 -1.02 4.66
CA ASN A 118 -9.70 -0.84 5.11
C ASN A 118 -9.93 0.48 5.86
N GLN A 119 -8.87 1.18 6.27
CA GLN A 119 -8.97 2.48 6.93
C GLN A 119 -9.10 3.61 5.90
N LEU A 120 -10.29 3.74 5.31
CA LEU A 120 -10.64 4.80 4.36
C LEU A 120 -11.46 5.94 4.98
N ASP A 121 -11.92 5.75 6.22
CA ASP A 121 -12.73 6.75 6.92
C ASP A 121 -11.88 7.94 7.38
N PHE A 122 -12.47 9.13 7.35
CA PHE A 122 -11.76 10.36 7.67
C PHE A 122 -11.68 10.58 9.18
N THR A 123 -10.46 10.75 9.68
CA THR A 123 -10.21 11.28 11.03
C THR A 123 -9.17 12.39 10.95
N GLY A 124 -9.54 13.60 11.40
CA GLY A 124 -8.66 14.75 11.53
C GLY A 124 -7.65 14.53 12.66
N GLN A 125 -6.58 13.80 12.36
CA GLN A 125 -5.55 13.42 13.31
C GLN A 125 -4.33 14.32 13.21
N HIS A 126 -3.84 14.78 14.36
CA HIS A 126 -2.66 15.63 14.47
C HIS A 126 -1.62 15.03 15.39
N ARG A 127 -0.34 15.31 15.13
CA ARG A 127 0.79 14.89 15.97
C ARG A 127 1.23 16.05 16.86
N ASN A 128 0.96 15.96 18.16
CA ASN A 128 1.23 17.05 19.09
C ASN A 128 2.11 16.61 20.26
N ILE A 129 2.83 17.56 20.82
CA ILE A 129 3.57 17.38 22.07
C ILE A 129 2.59 17.57 23.23
N LEU A 130 2.74 16.76 24.28
CA LEU A 130 2.02 16.92 25.54
C LEU A 130 2.99 17.39 26.64
N ASN A 131 2.48 18.19 27.57
CA ASN A 131 3.26 18.74 28.69
C ASN A 131 3.50 17.74 29.86
N LYS A 132 3.21 16.46 29.65
CA LYS A 132 3.38 15.37 30.62
C LYS A 132 3.99 14.16 29.91
N ASN A 133 4.67 13.31 30.68
CA ASN A 133 5.06 11.99 30.19
C ASN A 133 3.81 11.12 30.08
N ILE A 134 3.36 10.93 28.84
CA ILE A 134 2.15 10.18 28.47
C ILE A 134 2.60 8.91 27.74
N ASP A 135 1.89 7.82 28.02
CA ASP A 135 2.19 6.49 27.50
C ASP A 135 0.95 5.86 26.80
N GLN A 136 1.05 4.59 26.43
CA GLN A 136 -0.01 3.86 25.75
C GLN A 136 -1.32 3.80 26.57
N ASN A 137 -1.23 3.87 27.91
CA ASN A 137 -2.42 3.80 28.78
C ASN A 137 -3.25 5.09 28.74
N SER A 138 -2.73 6.13 28.09
CA SER A 138 -3.42 7.40 27.93
C SER A 138 -4.26 7.50 26.66
N ILE A 139 -4.27 6.46 25.82
CA ILE A 139 -5.12 6.39 24.63
C ILE A 139 -6.59 6.40 25.06
N GLY A 140 -7.40 7.20 24.37
CA GLY A 140 -8.81 7.46 24.68
C GLY A 140 -9.03 8.64 25.65
N LEU A 141 -7.98 9.21 26.23
CA LEU A 141 -8.10 10.39 27.11
C LEU A 141 -8.22 11.70 26.32
N ILE A 142 -9.02 12.62 26.85
CA ILE A 142 -9.26 13.97 26.33
C ILE A 142 -8.09 14.89 26.69
N VAL A 143 -7.69 15.70 25.72
CA VAL A 143 -6.69 16.75 25.90
C VAL A 143 -7.24 18.13 25.54
N CYS A 144 -6.71 19.14 26.22
CA CYS A 144 -6.97 20.55 25.93
C CYS A 144 -5.71 21.19 25.32
N SER A 145 -5.92 22.17 24.43
CA SER A 145 -4.87 23.08 23.98
C SER A 145 -4.42 23.99 25.13
N THR A 146 -3.10 24.20 25.21
CA THR A 146 -2.51 25.16 26.16
C THR A 146 -2.45 26.59 25.61
N GLY A 147 -2.82 26.79 24.33
CA GLY A 147 -2.67 28.05 23.61
C GLY A 147 -1.24 28.35 23.11
N LYS A 148 -0.27 27.47 23.41
CA LYS A 148 1.11 27.52 22.89
C LYS A 148 1.26 26.52 21.75
N TYR A 149 2.26 26.72 20.88
CA TYR A 149 2.53 25.86 19.73
C TYR A 149 3.93 25.27 19.77
N VAL A 150 4.08 24.06 19.23
CA VAL A 150 5.38 23.48 18.86
C VAL A 150 5.18 22.69 17.57
N ASN A 151 5.58 23.29 16.45
CA ASN A 151 5.42 22.71 15.11
C ASN A 151 6.48 21.66 14.80
N LEU A 152 6.36 20.94 13.68
CA LEU A 152 7.31 19.88 13.30
C LEU A 152 8.71 20.44 13.01
N ASP A 153 8.80 21.69 12.56
CA ASP A 153 10.05 22.41 12.33
C ASP A 153 10.60 23.13 13.58
N ASN A 154 10.10 22.78 14.77
CA ASN A 154 10.44 23.40 16.06
C ASN A 154 10.02 24.85 16.25
N SER A 155 9.33 25.48 15.30
CA SER A 155 8.78 26.82 15.53
C SER A 155 7.68 26.80 16.60
N VAL A 156 7.66 27.82 17.45
CA VAL A 156 6.76 27.92 18.61
C VAL A 156 5.60 28.91 18.44
N GLN A 157 5.42 29.39 17.22
CA GLN A 157 4.34 30.30 16.83
C GLN A 157 3.38 29.58 15.88
N SER A 158 2.13 30.02 15.82
CA SER A 158 1.19 29.52 14.84
C SER A 158 1.61 29.90 13.42
N LYS A 159 1.28 29.03 12.45
CA LYS A 159 1.41 29.27 11.01
C LYS A 159 0.14 28.90 10.28
N ILE A 160 -0.03 29.45 9.08
CA ILE A 160 -1.21 29.20 8.23
C ILE A 160 -1.34 27.72 7.86
N ASN A 161 -0.24 27.08 7.46
CA ASN A 161 -0.27 25.72 6.89
C ASN A 161 0.04 24.61 7.91
N GLU A 162 0.65 24.93 9.05
CA GLU A 162 0.94 23.96 10.11
C GLU A 162 0.96 24.67 11.48
N SER A 163 -0.04 24.40 12.31
CA SER A 163 -0.12 24.90 13.68
C SER A 163 -0.46 23.76 14.62
N LEU A 164 0.55 23.27 15.35
CA LEU A 164 0.39 22.13 16.26
C LEU A 164 0.42 22.60 17.72
N PRO A 165 -0.75 22.74 18.38
CA PRO A 165 -0.79 23.21 19.76
C PRO A 165 -0.11 22.23 20.72
N LEU A 166 0.62 22.76 21.68
CA LEU A 166 1.04 22.02 22.86
C LEU A 166 -0.20 21.68 23.68
N CYS A 167 -0.36 20.40 24.02
CA CYS A 167 -1.56 19.89 24.68
C CYS A 167 -1.27 19.44 26.13
N SER A 168 -2.34 19.36 26.92
CA SER A 168 -2.32 18.77 28.26
C SER A 168 -3.60 17.97 28.49
N LEU A 169 -3.56 16.95 29.35
CA LEU A 169 -4.78 16.23 29.74
C LEU A 169 -5.84 17.19 30.27
N ALA A 170 -7.07 17.02 29.80
CA ALA A 170 -8.20 17.79 30.29
C ALA A 170 -8.43 17.50 31.78
N SER A 171 -8.72 18.51 32.58
CA SER A 171 -8.94 18.34 34.02
C SER A 171 -10.00 19.28 34.58
N THR A 172 -10.82 19.84 33.69
CA THR A 172 -11.85 20.83 34.00
C THR A 172 -13.15 20.39 33.34
N ASP A 173 -14.25 20.53 34.06
CA ASP A 173 -15.58 20.27 33.51
C ASP A 173 -15.89 21.27 32.40
N ASN A 174 -16.40 20.77 31.26
CA ASN A 174 -16.87 21.61 30.16
C ASN A 174 -15.81 22.62 29.68
N ASP A 175 -14.56 22.19 29.60
CA ASP A 175 -13.45 23.03 29.15
C ASP A 175 -13.63 23.37 27.67
N ILE A 176 -13.71 24.66 27.36
CA ILE A 176 -13.84 25.15 25.99
C ILE A 176 -12.54 25.01 25.18
N LYS A 177 -11.42 24.63 25.83
CA LYS A 177 -10.11 24.44 25.21
C LYS A 177 -9.86 23.01 24.73
N VAL A 178 -10.85 22.12 24.81
CA VAL A 178 -10.72 20.74 24.31
C VAL A 178 -10.20 20.77 22.88
N PHE A 179 -9.16 19.99 22.63
CA PHE A 179 -8.52 19.90 21.32
C PHE A 179 -8.78 18.54 20.64
N GLY A 180 -8.98 17.48 21.42
CA GLY A 180 -9.26 16.16 20.87
C GLY A 180 -9.02 15.03 21.87
N VAL A 181 -8.93 13.82 21.34
CA VAL A 181 -8.72 12.57 22.07
C VAL A 181 -7.43 11.90 21.62
N ILE A 182 -6.60 11.43 22.56
CA ILE A 182 -5.36 10.72 22.25
C ILE A 182 -5.70 9.39 21.56
N SER A 183 -5.20 9.17 20.36
CA SER A 183 -5.47 7.95 19.57
C SER A 183 -4.32 6.96 19.61
N ASN A 184 -3.07 7.45 19.57
CA ASN A 184 -1.89 6.60 19.56
C ASN A 184 -0.63 7.36 19.99
N LYS A 185 0.45 6.64 20.20
CA LYS A 185 1.78 7.18 20.47
C LYS A 185 2.68 6.99 19.24
N GLU A 186 3.41 8.02 18.87
CA GLU A 186 4.44 7.92 17.81
C GLU A 186 5.56 6.97 18.23
N ASP A 187 6.08 6.21 17.27
CA ASP A 187 7.20 5.30 17.50
C ASP A 187 8.51 6.06 17.85
N ILE A 188 9.56 5.30 18.18
CA ILE A 188 10.88 5.84 18.52
C ILE A 188 11.80 5.98 17.30
N ASN A 189 11.32 5.71 16.09
CA ASN A 189 12.16 5.72 14.89
C ASN A 189 12.57 7.15 14.53
N ASP A 190 13.66 7.32 13.78
CA ASP A 190 14.10 8.64 13.31
C ASP A 190 13.31 9.14 12.09
N ASN A 191 12.46 8.29 11.48
CA ASN A 191 11.63 8.63 10.33
C ASN A 191 10.15 8.65 10.70
N ARG A 192 9.38 9.44 9.95
CA ARG A 192 7.91 9.45 9.96
C ARG A 192 7.40 8.92 8.63
N GLU A 193 6.23 8.34 8.70
CA GLU A 193 5.47 7.91 7.54
C GLU A 193 4.15 8.68 7.53
N TYR A 194 3.75 9.12 6.33
CA TYR A 194 2.43 9.64 6.07
C TYR A 194 1.83 8.87 4.91
N GLY A 195 0.66 8.31 5.10
CA GLY A 195 -0.01 7.56 4.05
C GLY A 195 -1.47 7.31 4.35
N HIS A 196 -2.22 7.03 3.29
CA HIS A 196 -3.61 6.63 3.35
C HIS A 196 -3.77 5.37 2.48
N GLY A 197 -4.21 4.28 3.09
CA GLY A 197 -4.13 2.96 2.47
C GLY A 197 -2.68 2.51 2.24
N ALA A 198 -2.39 1.98 1.05
CA ALA A 198 -1.10 1.37 0.75
C ALA A 198 0.01 2.37 0.38
N PHE A 199 -0.33 3.60 0.00
CA PHE A 199 0.66 4.58 -0.48
C PHE A 199 1.23 5.41 0.68
N ILE A 200 2.54 5.32 0.87
CA ILE A 200 3.26 5.93 1.99
C ILE A 200 4.33 6.89 1.48
N THR A 201 4.42 8.07 2.08
CA THR A 201 5.53 9.03 1.94
C THR A 201 6.35 9.04 3.22
N PRO A 202 7.60 8.54 3.20
CA PRO A 202 8.51 8.65 4.32
C PRO A 202 9.20 10.02 4.36
N TYR A 203 9.55 10.48 5.55
CA TYR A 203 10.38 11.67 5.75
C TYR A 203 11.13 11.62 7.09
N GLU A 204 12.30 12.22 7.15
CA GLU A 204 13.12 12.25 8.37
C GLU A 204 12.51 13.20 9.41
N LYS A 205 12.55 12.81 10.69
CA LYS A 205 12.16 13.70 11.79
C LYS A 205 13.17 14.85 11.91
N GLN A 206 12.68 16.05 12.17
CA GLN A 206 13.52 17.23 12.42
C GLN A 206 14.45 17.02 13.63
N ASN A 207 14.01 16.24 14.62
CA ASN A 207 14.77 15.92 15.83
C ASN A 207 14.87 14.42 16.03
N LYS A 208 16.04 13.96 16.46
CA LYS A 208 16.23 12.58 16.95
C LYS A 208 15.59 12.40 18.32
N ASN A 209 15.09 11.20 18.61
CA ASN A 209 14.41 10.87 19.87
C ASN A 209 13.18 11.75 20.19
N GLU A 210 12.56 12.35 19.17
CA GLU A 210 11.28 13.04 19.33
C GLU A 210 10.12 12.04 19.19
N GLN A 211 9.20 12.09 20.15
CA GLN A 211 7.92 11.39 20.08
C GLN A 211 6.78 12.36 20.34
N ARG A 212 5.77 12.33 19.46
CA ARG A 212 4.50 13.03 19.62
C ARG A 212 3.37 12.05 19.90
N MET A 213 2.26 12.56 20.44
CA MET A 213 1.02 11.80 20.51
C MET A 213 0.18 12.12 19.28
N PHE A 214 -0.47 11.09 18.74
CA PHE A 214 -1.53 11.25 17.76
C PHE A 214 -2.81 11.62 18.50
N ILE A 215 -3.47 12.69 18.07
CA ILE A 215 -4.70 13.21 18.65
C ILE A 215 -5.74 13.30 17.54
N ASN A 216 -6.87 12.64 17.73
CA ASN A 216 -8.05 12.80 16.88
C ASN A 216 -8.79 14.07 17.34
N SER A 217 -8.75 15.12 16.51
CA SER A 217 -9.39 16.41 16.78
C SER A 217 -10.73 16.57 16.07
N LEU A 218 -11.00 15.74 15.07
CA LEU A 218 -12.26 15.71 14.32
C LEU A 218 -12.48 14.32 13.72
N GLY A 219 -13.74 13.89 13.60
CA GLY A 219 -14.10 12.61 12.99
C GLY A 219 -14.65 11.63 14.03
N GLU A 220 -14.22 10.37 13.93
CA GLU A 220 -14.72 9.25 14.72
C GLU A 220 -13.65 8.60 15.61
N GLY A 221 -14.08 7.76 16.54
CA GLY A 221 -13.19 7.02 17.42
C GLY A 221 -13.82 6.68 18.77
N GLY A 222 -13.00 6.07 19.64
CA GLY A 222 -13.33 5.76 21.02
C GLY A 222 -12.82 6.83 21.99
N ILE A 223 -13.52 6.99 23.11
CA ILE A 223 -13.20 7.97 24.16
C ILE A 223 -13.49 7.35 25.53
N TRP A 224 -12.62 7.61 26.51
CA TRP A 224 -12.88 7.23 27.89
C TRP A 224 -13.83 8.22 28.55
N VAL A 225 -14.90 7.69 29.15
CA VAL A 225 -15.90 8.46 29.91
C VAL A 225 -15.95 7.97 31.35
N CYS A 226 -16.35 8.85 32.26
CA CYS A 226 -16.66 8.51 33.65
C CYS A 226 -18.15 8.73 33.92
N ASN A 227 -18.65 8.17 35.02
CA ASN A 227 -20.06 8.23 35.42
C ASN A 227 -20.50 9.61 35.96
N LYS A 228 -19.70 10.65 35.75
CA LYS A 228 -20.06 12.00 36.15
C LYS A 228 -21.23 12.47 35.28
N ASN A 229 -22.24 13.00 35.96
CA ASN A 229 -23.56 13.34 35.41
C ASN A 229 -24.39 12.13 34.93
N GLY A 230 -24.08 10.92 35.41
CA GLY A 230 -24.89 9.73 35.23
C GLY A 230 -24.51 8.87 34.02
N THR A 231 -25.40 7.95 33.68
CA THR A 231 -25.27 7.05 32.52
C THR A 231 -25.45 7.82 31.21
N LEU A 232 -24.77 7.37 30.16
CA LEU A 232 -24.92 7.92 28.81
C LEU A 232 -25.83 6.99 28.00
N VAL A 233 -26.72 7.59 27.21
CA VAL A 233 -27.53 6.89 26.21
C VAL A 233 -27.11 7.31 24.81
N ASN A 234 -27.35 6.44 23.83
CA ASN A 234 -27.03 6.70 22.43
C ASN A 234 -27.58 8.07 21.98
N GLY A 235 -26.69 8.93 21.49
CA GLY A 235 -27.00 10.30 21.09
C GLY A 235 -26.65 11.38 22.12
N ASP A 236 -26.31 11.01 23.37
CA ASP A 236 -25.82 11.98 24.36
C ASP A 236 -24.50 12.64 23.91
N TYR A 237 -24.38 13.92 24.20
CA TYR A 237 -23.12 14.64 24.04
C TYR A 237 -22.18 14.40 25.22
N ILE A 238 -20.89 14.28 24.93
CA ILE A 238 -19.81 14.13 25.90
C ILE A 238 -19.05 15.44 25.97
N SER A 239 -18.77 15.90 27.18
CA SER A 239 -17.87 17.03 27.45
C SER A 239 -16.68 16.60 28.31
N SER A 240 -15.66 17.44 28.46
CA SER A 240 -14.54 17.15 29.38
C SER A 240 -15.01 17.15 30.83
N SER A 241 -14.28 16.43 31.69
CA SER A 241 -14.55 16.38 33.13
C SER A 241 -13.34 16.80 33.97
N SER A 242 -13.59 17.04 35.25
CA SER A 242 -12.59 17.22 36.29
C SER A 242 -11.84 15.92 36.63
N VAL A 243 -12.34 14.76 36.19
CA VAL A 243 -11.59 13.50 36.25
C VAL A 243 -10.61 13.51 35.09
N VAL A 244 -9.31 13.62 35.41
CA VAL A 244 -8.25 13.94 34.44
C VAL A 244 -8.31 13.01 33.22
N GLY A 245 -8.54 13.61 32.05
CA GLY A 245 -8.60 12.94 30.75
C GLY A 245 -9.93 12.26 30.42
N TYR A 246 -10.85 12.09 31.37
CA TYR A 246 -12.12 11.42 31.13
C TYR A 246 -13.21 12.40 30.70
N GLY A 247 -14.08 11.95 29.79
CA GLY A 247 -15.31 12.64 29.45
C GLY A 247 -16.43 12.43 30.46
N GLN A 248 -17.41 13.31 30.46
CA GLN A 248 -18.66 13.22 31.22
C GLN A 248 -19.86 13.46 30.31
N LYS A 249 -21.05 13.06 30.76
CA LYS A 249 -22.30 13.46 30.08
C LYS A 249 -22.45 14.98 30.11
N GLN A 250 -22.68 15.59 28.94
CA GLN A 250 -22.94 17.02 28.83
C GLN A 250 -24.35 17.33 29.33
N ILE A 251 -24.43 18.15 30.39
CA ILE A 251 -25.70 18.59 30.98
C ILE A 251 -25.99 20.08 30.78
N LEU A 252 -24.99 20.85 30.35
CA LEU A 252 -25.14 22.26 30.02
C LEU A 252 -25.63 22.39 28.57
N ASN A 253 -26.57 23.29 28.33
CA ASN A 253 -27.15 23.53 27.01
C ASN A 253 -27.57 22.21 26.33
N LEU A 254 -28.40 21.43 27.04
CA LEU A 254 -28.84 20.11 26.62
C LEU A 254 -29.26 20.09 25.14
N ASN A 255 -28.95 18.99 24.46
CA ASN A 255 -29.27 18.75 23.05
C ASN A 255 -28.60 19.74 22.07
N THR A 256 -27.62 20.52 22.52
CA THR A 256 -26.90 21.48 21.67
C THR A 256 -25.42 21.11 21.59
N LEU A 257 -24.86 21.16 20.37
CA LEU A 257 -23.43 21.04 20.15
C LEU A 257 -22.76 22.36 20.57
N MET A 258 -21.80 22.29 21.48
CA MET A 258 -21.10 23.44 22.05
C MET A 258 -19.59 23.35 21.82
N ASN A 259 -18.88 24.45 22.02
CA ASN A 259 -17.41 24.49 21.96
C ASN A 259 -16.71 23.63 23.04
N HIS A 260 -17.44 23.19 24.08
CA HIS A 260 -16.96 22.24 25.07
C HIS A 260 -17.45 20.81 24.80
N THR A 261 -18.20 20.58 23.72
CA THR A 261 -18.59 19.23 23.31
C THR A 261 -17.40 18.55 22.64
N VAL A 262 -17.05 17.36 23.13
CA VAL A 262 -15.95 16.56 22.58
C VAL A 262 -16.45 15.56 21.55
N ALA A 263 -17.58 14.89 21.85
CA ALA A 263 -18.11 13.83 21.02
C ALA A 263 -19.63 13.65 21.24
N LYS A 264 -20.26 12.90 20.35
CA LYS A 264 -21.61 12.34 20.54
C LYS A 264 -21.50 10.83 20.63
N ILE A 265 -22.00 10.22 21.69
CA ILE A 265 -21.92 8.77 21.85
C ILE A 265 -22.88 8.05 20.89
N THR A 266 -22.45 6.92 20.34
CA THR A 266 -23.22 6.09 19.39
C THR A 266 -23.75 4.79 20.00
N CYS A 267 -23.60 4.65 21.32
CA CYS A 267 -24.03 3.51 22.12
C CYS A 267 -24.39 3.96 23.55
N ASP A 268 -25.02 3.08 24.31
CA ASP A 268 -25.28 3.32 25.73
C ASP A 268 -24.03 2.99 26.57
N CYS A 269 -23.85 3.70 27.67
CA CYS A 269 -22.83 3.42 28.67
C CYS A 269 -23.44 3.55 30.08
N ASP A 270 -23.70 2.40 30.70
CA ASP A 270 -24.38 2.27 31.99
C ASP A 270 -23.44 2.09 33.19
N PHE A 271 -22.12 1.98 32.94
CA PHE A 271 -21.07 1.71 33.93
C PHE A 271 -21.30 0.43 34.76
N ASN A 272 -22.12 -0.49 34.26
CA ASN A 272 -22.39 -1.74 34.95
C ASN A 272 -21.17 -2.68 34.83
N LEU A 273 -20.72 -3.21 35.97
CA LEU A 273 -19.60 -4.16 36.01
C LEU A 273 -20.04 -5.60 35.69
N THR A 274 -21.34 -5.82 35.52
CA THR A 274 -21.90 -7.11 35.11
C THR A 274 -21.51 -7.42 33.68
N LYS A 275 -20.75 -8.51 33.49
CA LYS A 275 -20.30 -8.92 32.16
C LYS A 275 -21.49 -9.35 31.30
N VAL A 276 -21.56 -8.82 30.08
CA VAL A 276 -22.51 -9.25 29.05
C VAL A 276 -21.79 -10.09 27.98
N VAL A 277 -22.53 -10.96 27.29
CA VAL A 277 -21.98 -11.76 26.18
C VAL A 277 -21.65 -10.85 25.01
N LYS A 278 -20.41 -10.92 24.50
CA LYS A 278 -19.98 -10.16 23.32
C LYS A 278 -20.71 -10.65 22.07
N GLN A 279 -21.37 -9.76 21.36
CA GLN A 279 -21.93 -10.04 20.04
C GLN A 279 -20.79 -10.18 19.01
N LYS A 280 -20.97 -11.06 18.02
CA LYS A 280 -20.06 -11.24 16.89
C LYS A 280 -20.84 -11.09 15.59
N VAL A 281 -20.25 -10.40 14.62
CA VAL A 281 -20.82 -10.30 13.26
C VAL A 281 -20.80 -11.69 12.63
N LYS A 282 -21.96 -12.14 12.12
CA LYS A 282 -22.04 -13.37 11.32
C LYS A 282 -21.59 -13.03 9.90
N VAL A 283 -20.45 -13.58 9.48
CA VAL A 283 -19.92 -13.41 8.12
C VAL A 283 -20.27 -14.65 7.31
N LEU A 284 -20.91 -14.45 6.16
CA LEU A 284 -21.11 -15.51 5.15
C LEU A 284 -19.98 -15.38 4.13
N THR A 285 -19.08 -16.35 4.10
CA THR A 285 -18.03 -16.40 3.07
C THR A 285 -18.66 -16.94 1.80
N SER A 286 -18.83 -16.09 0.79
CA SER A 286 -19.17 -16.54 -0.57
C SER A 286 -17.86 -16.86 -1.30
N THR A 287 -17.69 -18.11 -1.71
CA THR A 287 -16.55 -18.51 -2.53
C THR A 287 -16.96 -18.37 -3.99
N GLU A 288 -16.51 -17.31 -4.65
CA GLU A 288 -16.61 -17.23 -6.12
C GLU A 288 -15.55 -18.17 -6.71
N THR A 289 -16.03 -19.21 -7.39
CA THR A 289 -15.15 -20.17 -8.08
C THR A 289 -15.03 -19.70 -9.52
N PHE A 290 -13.84 -19.30 -9.94
CA PHE A 290 -13.59 -18.95 -11.34
C PHE A 290 -13.12 -20.21 -12.07
N GLU A 291 -13.88 -20.66 -13.06
CA GLU A 291 -13.44 -21.72 -13.96
C GLU A 291 -12.26 -21.20 -14.80
N LYS A 292 -11.06 -21.69 -14.51
CA LYS A 292 -9.92 -21.52 -15.39
C LYS A 292 -10.07 -22.51 -16.54
N ILE A 293 -10.36 -22.02 -17.74
CA ILE A 293 -10.27 -22.84 -18.95
C ILE A 293 -8.81 -23.25 -19.12
N VAL A 294 -8.52 -24.52 -18.86
CA VAL A 294 -7.24 -25.15 -19.16
C VAL A 294 -7.38 -25.81 -20.52
N THR A 295 -6.73 -25.23 -21.53
CA THR A 295 -6.53 -25.90 -22.81
C THR A 295 -5.31 -26.81 -22.67
N GLU A 296 -5.51 -28.12 -22.67
CA GLU A 296 -4.44 -29.10 -22.87
C GLU A 296 -4.33 -29.42 -24.36
N GLU A 297 -3.11 -29.43 -24.89
CA GLU A 297 -2.85 -29.98 -26.22
C GLU A 297 -3.06 -31.49 -26.16
N VAL A 298 -4.19 -31.96 -26.69
CA VAL A 298 -4.41 -33.38 -26.94
C VAL A 298 -3.66 -33.71 -28.21
N GLN A 299 -2.61 -34.54 -28.13
CA GLN A 299 -2.03 -35.15 -29.32
C GLN A 299 -3.06 -36.14 -29.88
N GLU A 300 -3.78 -35.74 -30.91
CA GLU A 300 -4.65 -36.62 -31.67
C GLU A 300 -3.76 -37.50 -32.55
N THR A 301 -3.59 -38.76 -32.17
CA THR A 301 -2.89 -39.74 -33.00
C THR A 301 -3.84 -40.20 -34.09
N VAL A 302 -3.74 -39.59 -35.27
CA VAL A 302 -4.51 -40.03 -36.44
C VAL A 302 -3.82 -41.25 -37.02
N THR A 303 -4.41 -42.43 -36.82
CA THR A 303 -3.93 -43.66 -37.43
C THR A 303 -4.45 -43.75 -38.86
N GLU A 304 -3.57 -43.69 -39.85
CA GLU A 304 -3.93 -43.90 -41.26
C GLU A 304 -3.67 -45.37 -41.64
N THR A 305 -4.64 -45.99 -42.29
CA THR A 305 -4.52 -47.36 -42.80
C THR A 305 -4.05 -47.32 -44.25
N GLU A 306 -2.89 -47.92 -44.53
CA GLU A 306 -2.38 -48.11 -45.89
C GLU A 306 -2.56 -49.57 -46.30
N ILE A 307 -2.99 -49.81 -47.55
CA ILE A 307 -3.11 -51.18 -48.09
C ILE A 307 -1.77 -51.56 -48.71
N VAL A 308 -1.08 -52.52 -48.10
CA VAL A 308 0.25 -52.98 -48.52
C VAL A 308 0.17 -54.41 -49.06
N TYR A 309 0.93 -54.71 -50.10
CA TYR A 309 0.98 -56.05 -50.70
C TYR A 309 1.98 -56.94 -49.96
N ASP A 310 1.51 -58.04 -49.37
CA ASP A 310 2.37 -59.01 -48.68
C ASP A 310 2.83 -60.10 -49.67
N GLU A 311 4.09 -60.02 -50.08
CA GLU A 311 4.71 -60.95 -51.03
C GLU A 311 4.75 -62.40 -50.52
N THR A 312 4.71 -62.61 -49.20
CA THR A 312 4.78 -63.94 -48.57
C THR A 312 3.45 -64.69 -48.66
N SER A 313 2.34 -63.95 -48.59
CA SER A 313 0.98 -64.51 -48.67
C SER A 313 0.29 -64.28 -50.02
N GLY A 314 0.86 -63.44 -50.89
CA GLY A 314 0.33 -63.13 -52.22
C GLY A 314 -0.97 -62.33 -52.20
N GLN A 315 -1.24 -61.59 -51.11
CA GLN A 315 -2.49 -60.87 -50.89
C GLN A 315 -2.21 -59.45 -50.36
N TYR A 316 -3.11 -58.53 -50.66
CA TYR A 316 -3.10 -57.19 -50.07
C TYR A 316 -3.64 -57.24 -48.63
N ARG A 317 -3.00 -56.54 -47.70
CA ARG A 317 -3.43 -56.42 -46.30
C ARG A 317 -3.42 -54.97 -45.87
N GLU A 318 -4.35 -54.60 -45.00
CA GLU A 318 -4.37 -53.29 -44.35
C GLU A 318 -3.31 -53.26 -43.24
N GLN A 319 -2.48 -52.22 -43.24
CA GLN A 319 -1.49 -51.94 -42.21
C GLN A 319 -1.76 -50.56 -41.61
N GLU A 320 -1.89 -50.50 -40.28
CA GLU A 320 -2.03 -49.23 -39.55
C GLU A 320 -0.65 -48.55 -39.43
N THR A 321 -0.60 -47.27 -39.79
CA THR A 321 0.56 -46.41 -39.60
C THR A 321 0.18 -45.31 -38.62
N THR A 322 1.02 -45.11 -37.60
CA THR A 322 0.84 -44.13 -36.53
C THR A 322 1.65 -42.88 -36.81
#